data_AF-A0AAE1HGK8-F1
#
_entry.id   AF-A0AAE1HGK8-F1
#
_cell.length_a   1.000
_cell.length_b   1.000
_cell.length_c   1.000
_cell.angle_alpha   90.00
_cell.angle_beta   90.00
_cell.angle_gamma   90.00
#
_symmetry.space_group_name_H-M   'P 1'
#
loop_
_entity.id
_entity.type
_entity.pdbx_description
1 polymer ?
#
loop_
_entity_poly.entity_id
_entity_poly.type
_entity_poly.pdbx_seq_one_letter_code
_entity_poly.pdbx_strand_id
1 'polypeptide(L)'
;YHWPLVLIFSFVLPVTIPVYGWNVAWTVSWLANIVRIVLLLNITLLGNSLLHAFGYKPYDKRNTATDHWLSSYIVLGEGWHNYHHTFPSDYKSDEHPYFFNFTTSVIDCFAKLGWAYDLKTTRKDVVLSVAMRQGDGSRAVTKYTPKVP
;
A
#
# COMPACT_ATOMS: atom_id res chain seq x y z
N TYR A 1 5.40 -19.43 -17.28
CA TYR A 1 4.21 -20.15 -16.79
C TYR A 1 3.10 -19.23 -16.27
N HIS A 2 2.96 -18.00 -16.77
CA HIS A 2 2.00 -17.03 -16.20
C HIS A 2 0.54 -17.52 -16.23
N TRP A 3 0.00 -17.84 -17.41
CA TRP A 3 -1.41 -18.25 -17.55
C TRP A 3 -1.80 -19.48 -16.73
N PRO A 4 -1.00 -20.58 -16.73
CA PRO A 4 -1.27 -21.71 -15.83
C PRO A 4 -1.34 -21.31 -14.35
N LEU A 5 -0.41 -20.49 -13.87
CA LEU A 5 -0.37 -20.07 -12.46
C LEU A 5 -1.57 -19.18 -12.11
N VAL A 6 -1.95 -18.25 -12.98
CA VAL A 6 -3.14 -17.41 -12.79
C VAL A 6 -4.40 -18.28 -12.67
N LEU A 7 -4.58 -19.26 -13.55
CA LEU A 7 -5.74 -20.15 -13.49
C LEU A 7 -5.76 -20.96 -12.19
N ILE A 8 -4.62 -21.52 -11.79
CA ILE A 8 -4.50 -22.33 -10.58
C ILE A 8 -4.79 -21.49 -9.33
N PHE A 9 -4.09 -20.36 -9.14
CA PHE A 9 -4.15 -19.59 -7.90
C PHE A 9 -5.34 -18.64 -7.82
N SER A 10 -5.88 -18.18 -8.94
CA SER A 10 -7.02 -17.25 -8.95
C SER A 10 -8.38 -17.93 -9.11
N PHE A 11 -8.43 -19.15 -9.67
CA PHE A 11 -9.70 -19.84 -9.92
C PHE A 11 -9.75 -21.24 -9.31
N VAL A 12 -8.81 -22.12 -9.63
CA VAL A 12 -8.89 -23.53 -9.19
C VAL A 12 -8.80 -23.65 -7.68
N LEU A 13 -7.74 -23.13 -7.06
CA LEU A 13 -7.54 -23.24 -5.61
C LEU A 13 -8.61 -22.50 -4.81
N PRO A 14 -8.95 -21.22 -5.10
CA PRO A 14 -9.96 -20.50 -4.32
C PRO A 14 -11.37 -21.12 -4.38
N VAL A 15 -11.68 -21.89 -5.43
CA VAL A 15 -12.99 -22.54 -5.60
C VAL A 15 -12.97 -23.96 -5.01
N THR A 16 -11.91 -24.73 -5.24
CA THR A 16 -11.86 -26.11 -4.76
C THR A 16 -11.61 -26.22 -3.25
N ILE A 17 -10.81 -25.32 -2.67
CA ILE A 17 -10.51 -25.37 -1.23
C ILE A 17 -11.79 -25.24 -0.38
N PRO A 18 -12.72 -24.30 -0.62
CA PRO A 18 -13.94 -24.25 0.17
C PRO A 18 -14.89 -25.41 -0.06
N VAL A 19 -14.94 -25.94 -1.28
CA VAL A 19 -15.75 -27.11 -1.59
C VAL A 19 -15.28 -28.33 -0.81
N TYR A 20 -13.99 -28.65 -0.86
CA TYR A 20 -13.47 -29.86 -0.22
C TYR A 20 -13.11 -29.66 1.26
N GLY A 21 -12.69 -28.46 1.66
CA GLY A 21 -12.25 -28.15 3.02
C GLY A 21 -13.38 -27.76 3.98
N TRP A 22 -14.47 -27.16 3.47
CA TRP A 22 -15.61 -26.72 4.29
C TRP A 22 -16.97 -27.19 3.76
N ASN A 23 -16.99 -28.12 2.81
CA ASN A 23 -18.21 -28.68 2.20
C ASN A 23 -19.15 -27.59 1.63
N VAL A 24 -18.58 -26.51 1.10
CA VAL A 24 -19.34 -25.43 0.45
C VAL A 24 -19.82 -25.91 -0.92
N ALA A 25 -21.07 -25.62 -1.29
CA ALA A 25 -21.57 -25.95 -2.63
C ALA A 25 -20.73 -25.29 -3.73
N TRP A 26 -20.46 -26.02 -4.82
CA TRP A 26 -19.67 -25.53 -5.96
C TRP A 26 -20.13 -24.17 -6.49
N THR A 27 -21.44 -23.98 -6.61
CA THR A 27 -22.05 -22.74 -7.09
C THR A 27 -21.75 -21.56 -6.16
N VAL A 28 -21.87 -21.77 -4.85
CA VAL A 28 -21.59 -20.75 -3.83
C VAL A 28 -20.11 -20.40 -3.84
N SER A 29 -19.21 -21.40 -3.89
CA SER A 29 -17.78 -21.16 -3.91
C SER A 29 -17.32 -20.44 -5.19
N TRP A 30 -17.87 -20.81 -6.35
CA TRP A 30 -17.62 -20.12 -7.61
C TRP A 30 -18.05 -18.65 -7.56
N LEU A 31 -19.28 -18.38 -7.15
CA LEU A 31 -19.81 -17.01 -7.04
C LEU A 31 -19.01 -16.17 -6.04
N ALA A 32 -18.66 -16.74 -4.89
CA ALA A 32 -17.81 -16.08 -3.90
C ALA A 32 -16.44 -15.71 -4.48
N ASN A 33 -15.83 -16.58 -5.30
CA ASN A 33 -14.57 -16.27 -5.96
C ASN A 33 -14.70 -15.16 -7.01
N ILE A 34 -15.79 -15.14 -7.80
CA ILE A 34 -16.05 -14.03 -8.74
C ILE A 34 -16.19 -12.70 -7.99
N VAL A 35 -16.98 -12.68 -6.91
CA VAL A 35 -17.13 -11.48 -6.07
C VAL A 35 -15.79 -11.04 -5.49
N ARG A 36 -14.98 -11.99 -4.97
CA ARG A 36 -13.63 -11.72 -4.47
C ARG A 36 -12.75 -11.04 -5.52
N ILE A 37 -12.72 -11.57 -6.75
CA ILE A 37 -11.90 -11.00 -7.84
C ILE A 37 -12.37 -9.60 -8.20
N VAL A 38 -13.69 -9.40 -8.34
CA VAL A 38 -14.28 -8.09 -8.65
C VAL A 38 -13.96 -7.08 -7.56
N LEU A 39 -14.14 -7.43 -6.29
CA LEU A 39 -13.82 -6.55 -5.17
C LEU A 39 -12.33 -6.20 -5.13
N LEU A 40 -11.45 -7.18 -5.27
CA LEU A 40 -10.01 -6.96 -5.27
C LEU A 40 -9.59 -6.01 -6.40
N LEU A 41 -10.10 -6.23 -7.62
CA LEU A 41 -9.81 -5.36 -8.75
C LEU A 41 -10.31 -3.93 -8.51
N ASN A 42 -11.52 -3.77 -7.98
CA ASN A 42 -12.06 -2.45 -7.67
C ASN A 42 -11.27 -1.74 -6.57
N ILE A 43 -10.82 -2.43 -5.53
CA ILE A 43 -9.98 -1.85 -4.47
C ILE A 43 -8.65 -1.37 -5.05
N THR A 44 -8.01 -2.16 -5.92
CA THR A 44 -6.76 -1.76 -6.59
C THR A 44 -6.96 -0.55 -7.49
N LEU A 45 -8.02 -0.54 -8.31
CA LEU A 45 -8.33 0.59 -9.20
C LEU A 45 -8.79 1.84 -8.44
N LEU A 46 -9.42 1.65 -7.27
CA LEU A 46 -9.78 2.74 -6.37
C LEU A 46 -8.55 3.52 -5.92
N GLY A 47 -7.43 2.85 -5.65
CA GLY A 47 -6.15 3.51 -5.34
C GLY A 47 -5.77 4.52 -6.43
N ASN A 48 -5.81 4.12 -7.70
CA ASN A 48 -5.45 4.99 -8.83
C ASN A 48 -6.38 6.20 -9.03
N SER A 49 -7.63 6.10 -8.58
CA SER A 49 -8.63 7.17 -8.74
C SER A 49 -8.72 8.04 -7.48
N LEU A 50 -9.05 7.44 -6.35
CA LEU A 50 -9.26 8.13 -5.09
C LEU A 50 -7.97 8.83 -4.61
N LEU A 51 -6.83 8.14 -4.65
CA LEU A 51 -5.55 8.71 -4.16
C LEU A 51 -4.96 9.76 -5.12
N HIS A 52 -5.49 9.92 -6.32
CA HIS A 52 -5.10 11.03 -7.21
C HIS A 52 -6.13 12.17 -7.23
N ALA A 53 -7.28 11.99 -6.58
CA ALA A 53 -8.37 12.97 -6.57
C ALA A 53 -8.61 13.60 -5.19
N PHE A 54 -8.40 12.86 -4.08
CA PHE A 54 -8.83 13.27 -2.75
C PHE A 54 -7.79 12.94 -1.67
N GLY A 55 -7.23 13.99 -1.06
CA GLY A 55 -6.29 13.89 0.05
C GLY A 55 -5.36 15.09 0.11
N TYR A 56 -4.28 14.94 0.88
CA TYR A 56 -3.27 15.98 1.11
C TYR A 56 -2.02 15.75 0.25
N LYS A 57 -1.21 16.78 0.01
CA LYS A 57 0.05 16.66 -0.76
C LYS A 57 1.26 17.15 0.05
N PRO A 58 1.58 16.49 1.17
CA PRO A 58 2.59 16.95 2.13
C PRO A 58 4.03 16.99 1.60
N TYR A 59 4.36 16.24 0.52
CA TYR A 59 5.72 16.08 0.01
C TYR A 59 5.94 16.75 -1.35
N ASP A 60 5.04 16.57 -2.31
CA ASP A 60 5.07 17.28 -3.60
C ASP A 60 3.67 17.67 -4.07
N LYS A 61 3.35 18.97 -4.02
CA LYS A 61 2.06 19.51 -4.44
C LYS A 61 1.85 19.54 -5.96
N ARG A 62 2.92 19.36 -6.76
CA ARG A 62 2.87 19.34 -8.22
C ARG A 62 2.38 17.99 -8.75
N ASN A 63 2.55 16.93 -7.96
CA ASN A 63 1.99 15.62 -8.27
C ASN A 63 0.47 15.61 -8.03
N THR A 64 -0.27 14.79 -8.78
CA THR A 64 -1.69 14.51 -8.51
C THR A 64 -1.87 13.55 -7.34
N ALA A 65 -0.90 12.68 -7.04
CA ALA A 65 -0.95 11.75 -5.93
C ALA A 65 -1.13 12.47 -4.57
N THR A 66 -1.98 11.90 -3.72
CA THR A 66 -2.37 12.45 -2.42
C THR A 66 -2.24 11.40 -1.32
N ASP A 67 -2.05 11.88 -0.10
CA ASP A 67 -2.04 11.08 1.11
C ASP A 67 -3.41 11.12 1.78
N HIS A 68 -3.91 9.94 2.15
CA HIS A 68 -5.16 9.81 2.88
C HIS A 68 -5.13 8.60 3.83
N TRP A 69 -5.14 8.87 5.14
CA TRP A 69 -4.96 7.87 6.19
C TRP A 69 -6.02 6.74 6.14
N LEU A 70 -7.28 7.07 5.85
CA LEU A 70 -8.36 6.08 5.76
C LEU A 70 -8.18 5.19 4.53
N SER A 71 -7.68 5.76 3.43
CA SER A 71 -7.38 4.97 2.24
C SER A 71 -6.25 3.99 2.54
N SER A 72 -5.25 4.38 3.33
CA SER A 72 -4.16 3.49 3.74
C SER A 72 -4.66 2.23 4.43
N TYR A 73 -5.71 2.35 5.25
CA TYR A 73 -6.37 1.19 5.86
C TYR A 73 -7.10 0.30 4.84
N ILE A 74 -7.82 0.90 3.88
CA ILE A 74 -8.61 0.17 2.87
C ILE A 74 -7.71 -0.56 1.87
N VAL A 75 -6.60 0.05 1.46
CA VAL A 75 -5.65 -0.50 0.47
C VAL A 75 -4.39 -1.10 1.12
N LEU A 76 -4.46 -1.45 2.41
CA LEU A 76 -3.43 -2.21 3.15
C LEU A 76 -2.03 -1.56 3.23
N GLY A 77 -1.94 -0.23 3.18
CA GLY A 77 -0.69 0.53 3.34
C GLY A 77 -0.36 1.46 2.18
N GLU A 78 -1.05 1.34 1.05
CA GLU A 78 -0.78 2.13 -0.16
C GLU A 78 -1.40 3.54 -0.15
N GLY A 79 -1.97 3.98 0.97
CA GLY A 79 -2.69 5.26 1.06
C GLY A 79 -1.82 6.50 1.22
N TRP A 80 -0.51 6.32 1.38
CA TRP A 80 0.48 7.39 1.45
C TRP A 80 1.07 7.64 0.06
N HIS A 81 0.19 7.91 -0.90
CA HIS A 81 0.53 7.93 -2.31
C HIS A 81 1.39 9.14 -2.69
N ASN A 82 1.20 10.29 -2.05
CA ASN A 82 2.08 11.43 -2.26
C ASN A 82 3.51 11.12 -1.79
N TYR A 83 3.66 10.44 -0.64
CA TYR A 83 4.97 9.96 -0.19
C TYR A 83 5.57 8.96 -1.19
N HIS A 84 4.82 7.91 -1.55
CA HIS A 84 5.28 6.85 -2.44
C HIS A 84 5.81 7.39 -3.77
N HIS A 85 5.07 8.31 -4.41
CA HIS A 85 5.51 8.92 -5.66
C HIS A 85 6.69 9.87 -5.49
N THR A 86 6.85 10.50 -4.34
CA THR A 86 7.98 11.41 -4.07
C THR A 86 9.27 10.65 -3.74
N PHE A 87 9.15 9.50 -3.06
CA PHE A 87 10.25 8.66 -2.61
C PHE A 87 10.09 7.20 -3.04
N PRO A 88 10.10 6.91 -4.36
CA PRO A 88 9.74 5.58 -4.89
C PRO A 88 10.71 4.46 -4.51
N SER A 89 11.89 4.80 -3.96
CA SER A 89 12.89 3.84 -3.49
C SER A 89 12.73 3.45 -2.02
N ASP A 90 11.84 4.09 -1.26
CA ASP A 90 11.59 3.70 0.14
C ASP A 90 10.72 2.44 0.18
N TYR A 91 11.23 1.37 0.79
CA TYR A 91 10.53 0.08 0.86
C TYR A 91 9.21 0.15 1.65
N LYS A 92 9.07 1.13 2.56
CA LYS A 92 7.87 1.29 3.37
C LYS A 92 6.76 2.00 2.61
N SER A 93 7.12 2.82 1.60
CA SER A 93 6.19 3.75 0.95
C SER A 93 5.45 4.67 1.95
N ASP A 94 6.02 4.91 3.15
CA ASP A 94 5.39 5.68 4.22
C ASP A 94 6.43 6.32 5.17
N GLU A 95 6.08 7.49 5.72
CA GLU A 95 6.81 8.16 6.81
C GLU A 95 6.24 7.83 8.21
N HIS A 96 4.98 7.40 8.30
CA HIS A 96 4.21 7.24 9.53
C HIS A 96 4.44 5.89 10.24
N PRO A 97 3.97 5.73 11.50
CA PRO A 97 4.08 4.46 12.23
C PRO A 97 3.32 3.30 11.57
N TYR A 98 3.82 2.08 11.77
CA TYR A 98 3.35 0.83 11.16
C TYR A 98 1.85 0.50 11.28
N PHE A 99 1.10 1.17 12.17
CA PHE A 99 -0.33 0.89 12.36
C PHE A 99 -1.16 1.02 11.07
N PHE A 100 -0.69 1.82 10.11
CA PHE A 100 -1.37 2.05 8.84
C PHE A 100 -0.77 1.28 7.65
N ASN A 101 0.24 0.43 7.85
CA ASN A 101 0.97 -0.21 6.73
C ASN A 101 1.24 -1.71 6.97
N PHE A 102 0.27 -2.53 6.53
CA PHE A 102 0.34 -3.98 6.65
C PHE A 102 1.44 -4.58 5.77
N THR A 103 1.60 -4.06 4.55
CA THR A 103 2.65 -4.52 3.61
C THR A 103 4.04 -4.42 4.23
N THR A 104 4.36 -3.30 4.86
CA THR A 104 5.66 -3.12 5.53
C THR A 104 5.85 -4.13 6.65
N SER A 105 4.81 -4.43 7.43
CA SER A 105 4.88 -5.42 8.51
C SER A 105 5.20 -6.83 7.99
N VAL A 106 4.69 -7.19 6.81
CA VAL A 106 5.02 -8.46 6.14
C VAL A 106 6.47 -8.48 5.66
N ILE A 107 6.95 -7.38 5.07
CA ILE A 107 8.35 -7.25 4.63
C ILE A 107 9.30 -7.37 5.83
N ASP A 108 8.99 -6.70 6.93
CA ASP A 108 9.78 -6.75 8.17
C ASP A 108 9.81 -8.16 8.77
N CYS A 109 8.71 -8.92 8.67
CA CYS A 109 8.68 -10.32 9.07
C CYS A 109 9.67 -11.14 8.24
N PHE A 110 9.65 -10.99 6.91
CA PHE A 110 10.60 -11.66 6.04
C PHE A 110 12.04 -11.21 6.26
N ALA A 111 12.27 -9.94 6.59
CA ALA A 111 13.59 -9.44 6.94
C ALA A 111 14.13 -10.09 8.23
N LYS A 112 13.28 -10.24 9.25
CA LYS A 112 13.61 -10.97 10.49
C LYS A 112 13.93 -12.44 10.25
N LEU A 113 13.28 -13.07 9.27
CA LEU A 113 13.58 -14.44 8.84
C LEU A 113 14.83 -14.55 7.94
N GLY A 114 15.42 -13.42 7.53
CA GLY A 114 16.55 -13.37 6.60
C GLY A 114 16.18 -13.60 5.13
N TRP A 115 14.89 -13.55 4.78
CA TRP A 115 14.39 -13.72 3.41
C TRP A 115 14.37 -12.41 2.61
N ALA A 116 14.30 -11.28 3.31
CA ALA A 116 14.43 -9.94 2.73
C ALA A 116 15.65 -9.22 3.33
N TYR A 117 16.36 -8.45 2.52
CA TYR A 117 17.55 -7.70 2.90
C TYR A 117 17.70 -6.46 2.02
N ASP A 118 18.66 -5.58 2.35
CA ASP A 118 18.87 -4.28 1.67
C ASP A 118 17.59 -3.41 1.60
N LEU A 119 16.84 -3.37 2.71
CA LEU A 119 15.63 -2.55 2.81
C LEU A 119 16.00 -1.05 2.80
N LYS A 120 15.66 -0.37 1.70
CA LYS A 120 16.01 1.05 1.49
C LYS A 120 14.98 1.96 2.11
N THR A 121 15.41 2.89 2.97
CA THR A 121 14.54 3.95 3.48
C THR A 121 15.14 5.33 3.20
N THR A 122 14.27 6.28 2.89
CA THR A 122 14.65 7.68 2.70
C THR A 122 14.96 8.29 4.06
N ARG A 123 16.10 8.97 4.14
CA ARG A 123 16.50 9.62 5.39
C ARG A 123 15.53 10.74 5.77
N LYS A 124 15.26 10.87 7.07
CA LYS A 124 14.28 11.83 7.60
C LYS A 124 14.62 13.30 7.30
N ASP A 125 15.90 13.65 7.25
CA ASP A 125 16.37 14.99 6.85
C ASP A 125 16.00 15.31 5.41
N VAL A 126 16.17 14.34 4.51
CA VAL A 126 15.82 14.47 3.09
C VAL A 126 14.31 14.61 2.94
N VAL A 127 13.53 13.74 3.58
CA VAL A 127 12.05 13.80 3.57
C VAL A 127 11.57 15.17 4.04
N LEU A 128 12.09 15.64 5.18
CA LEU A 128 11.74 16.95 5.73
C LEU A 128 12.11 18.09 4.78
N SER A 129 13.31 18.05 4.19
CA SER A 129 13.78 19.10 3.27
C SER A 129 12.91 19.18 2.01
N VAL A 130 12.47 18.04 1.48
CA VAL A 130 11.59 17.98 0.31
C VAL A 130 10.20 18.49 0.67
N ALA A 131 9.62 18.01 1.78
CA ALA A 131 8.32 18.47 2.25
C ALA A 131 8.29 20.00 2.48
N MET A 132 9.33 20.58 3.06
CA MET A 132 9.44 22.03 3.25
C MET A 132 9.55 22.80 1.93
N ARG A 133 10.22 22.23 0.93
CA ARG A 133 10.46 22.89 -0.38
C ARG A 133 9.28 22.74 -1.34
N GLN A 134 8.60 21.59 -1.33
CA GLN A 134 7.69 21.18 -2.39
C GLN A 134 6.29 20.82 -1.89
N GLY A 135 6.11 20.57 -0.60
CA GLY A 135 4.83 20.23 0.00
C GLY A 135 3.81 21.36 -0.07
N ASP A 136 2.54 21.00 0.12
CA ASP A 136 1.40 21.92 0.22
C ASP A 136 1.24 22.53 1.64
N GLY A 137 2.11 22.17 2.59
CA GLY A 137 2.04 22.63 3.98
C GLY A 137 1.10 21.81 4.88
N SER A 138 0.44 20.78 4.36
CA SER A 138 -0.43 19.88 5.12
C SER A 138 0.32 18.92 6.04
N ARG A 139 1.62 18.70 5.79
CA ARG A 139 2.46 17.87 6.66
C ARG A 139 2.45 18.49 8.05
N ALA A 140 1.89 17.79 9.02
CA ALA A 140 2.04 18.17 10.42
C ALA A 140 3.54 18.29 10.69
N VAL A 141 4.01 19.53 10.93
CA VAL A 141 5.37 19.77 11.38
C VAL A 141 5.44 19.18 12.79
N THR A 142 5.67 17.88 12.88
CA THR A 142 6.09 17.24 14.11
C THR A 142 7.32 18.02 14.57
N LYS A 143 7.36 18.37 15.86
CA LYS A 143 8.29 19.33 16.51
C LYS A 143 9.80 19.02 16.37
N TYR A 144 10.19 18.15 15.46
CA TYR A 144 11.55 17.86 15.01
C TYR A 144 11.88 18.66 13.74
N THR A 145 11.79 19.98 13.81
CA THR A 145 12.66 20.80 12.99
C THR A 145 14.02 20.84 13.70
N PRO A 146 15.08 20.18 13.20
CA PRO A 146 16.40 20.47 13.71
C PRO A 146 16.63 21.96 13.47
N LYS A 147 16.89 22.70 14.55
CA LYS A 147 17.39 24.07 14.42
C LYS A 147 18.67 23.97 13.60
N VAL A 148 18.63 24.49 12.38
CA VAL A 148 19.85 24.69 11.58
C VAL A 148 20.74 25.64 12.40
N PRO A 149 22.03 25.34 12.58
CA PRO A 149 22.95 26.23 13.28
C PRO A 149 23.05 27.61 12.63
#